data_AF-A0A1F9A1M1-F1
#
_entry.id   AF-A0A1F9A1M1-F1
#
_cell.length_a   1.000
_cell.length_b   1.000
_cell.length_c   1.000
_cell.angle_alpha   90.00
_cell.angle_beta   90.00
_cell.angle_gamma   90.00
#
_symmetry.space_group_name_H-M   'P 1'
#
loop_
_entity.id
_entity.type
_entity.pdbx_description
1 polymer ?
#
loop_
_entity_poly.entity_id
_entity_poly.type
_entity_poly.pdbx_seq_one_letter_code
_entity_poly.pdbx_strand_id
1 'polypeptide(L)'
;MIKGRITIKKIGKETEERMKQLSKLVLALLAVALMIIGAAFVQAADVDMTGTWNVSVDSPSGKGTPTFVLEQKDGQLTGTYKGAFGESPVKGSIKGSDFEISFNSSGIDITYSGKIEGSKISGNADFGSYGKGSFTGEKK
;
A
#
# COMPACT_ATOMS: atom_id res chain seq x y z
N MET A 1 3.04 2.44 -76.70
CA MET A 1 3.26 3.48 -75.66
C MET A 1 2.35 3.37 -74.41
N ILE A 2 1.53 2.33 -74.23
CA ILE A 2 0.50 2.29 -73.15
C ILE A 2 1.02 1.74 -71.81
N LYS A 3 2.03 0.84 -71.82
CA LYS A 3 2.56 0.20 -70.60
C LYS A 3 3.19 1.18 -69.59
N GLY A 4 3.87 2.23 -70.04
CA GLY A 4 4.54 3.19 -69.13
C GLY A 4 3.61 4.05 -68.28
N ARG A 5 2.43 4.43 -68.81
CA ARG A 5 1.43 5.24 -68.07
C ARG A 5 0.77 4.47 -66.93
N ILE A 6 0.60 3.15 -67.08
CA ILE A 6 -0.03 2.30 -66.06
C ILE A 6 0.93 2.09 -64.88
N THR A 7 2.21 1.90 -65.17
CA THR A 7 3.26 1.72 -64.14
C THR A 7 3.43 2.95 -63.25
N ILE A 8 3.42 4.16 -63.83
CA ILE A 8 3.60 5.41 -63.06
C ILE A 8 2.41 5.69 -62.13
N LYS A 9 1.16 5.44 -62.58
CA LYS A 9 -0.03 5.60 -61.73
C LYS A 9 -0.07 4.61 -60.56
N LYS A 10 0.42 3.39 -60.76
CA LYS A 10 0.47 2.35 -59.72
C LYS A 10 1.46 2.72 -58.60
N ILE A 11 2.64 3.23 -58.97
CA ILE A 11 3.68 3.68 -58.02
C ILE A 11 3.20 4.88 -57.20
N GLY A 12 2.50 5.84 -57.82
CA GLY A 12 1.93 6.99 -57.11
C GLY A 12 0.88 6.60 -56.05
N LYS A 13 0.01 5.62 -56.37
CA LYS A 13 -1.00 5.15 -55.41
C LYS A 13 -0.40 4.35 -54.26
N GLU A 14 0.61 3.52 -54.55
CA GLU A 14 1.31 2.73 -53.54
C GLU A 14 2.13 3.60 -52.58
N THR A 15 2.75 4.68 -53.08
CA THR A 15 3.47 5.65 -52.25
C THR A 15 2.51 6.45 -51.34
N GLU A 16 1.33 6.83 -51.83
CA GLU A 16 0.31 7.52 -51.04
C GLU A 16 -0.27 6.64 -49.91
N GLU A 17 -0.58 5.37 -50.20
CA GLU A 17 -1.06 4.41 -49.19
C GLU A 17 0.00 4.13 -48.12
N ARG A 18 1.27 3.99 -48.52
CA ARG A 18 2.39 3.83 -47.57
C ARG A 18 2.56 5.06 -46.68
N MET A 19 2.41 6.27 -47.20
CA MET A 19 2.48 7.49 -46.39
C MET A 19 1.30 7.62 -45.41
N LYS A 20 0.08 7.21 -45.82
CA LYS A 20 -1.09 7.16 -44.92
C LYS A 20 -0.97 6.08 -43.85
N GLN A 21 -0.35 4.95 -44.14
CA GLN A 21 -0.07 3.91 -43.15
C GLN A 21 1.02 4.36 -42.15
N LEU A 22 2.08 5.01 -42.64
CA LEU A 22 3.13 5.56 -41.78
C LEU A 22 2.59 6.68 -40.87
N SER A 23 1.71 7.56 -41.36
CA SER A 23 1.10 8.62 -40.54
C SER A 23 0.16 8.07 -39.46
N LYS A 24 -0.60 7.02 -39.76
CA LYS A 24 -1.45 6.31 -38.79
C LYS A 24 -0.64 5.62 -37.69
N LEU A 25 0.50 5.02 -38.04
CA LEU A 25 1.39 4.37 -37.07
C LEU A 25 2.11 5.39 -36.16
N VAL A 26 2.51 6.55 -36.69
CA VAL A 26 3.09 7.64 -35.89
C VAL A 26 2.06 8.24 -34.93
N LEU A 27 0.80 8.42 -35.37
CA LEU A 27 -0.29 8.89 -34.51
C LEU A 27 -0.67 7.87 -33.43
N ALA A 28 -0.63 6.56 -33.74
CA ALA A 28 -0.87 5.51 -32.76
C ALA A 28 0.24 5.43 -31.70
N LEU A 29 1.51 5.67 -32.07
CA LEU A 29 2.64 5.70 -31.13
C LEU A 29 2.61 6.93 -30.20
N LEU A 30 2.15 8.08 -30.68
CA LEU A 30 1.97 9.28 -29.85
C LEU A 30 0.82 9.14 -28.85
N ALA A 31 -0.25 8.43 -29.20
CA ALA A 31 -1.38 8.19 -28.29
C ALA A 31 -1.03 7.25 -27.13
N VAL A 32 -0.13 6.28 -27.33
CA VAL A 32 0.33 5.35 -26.28
C VAL A 32 1.30 6.03 -25.30
N ALA A 33 2.11 6.98 -25.77
CA ALA A 33 3.05 7.72 -24.92
C ALA A 33 2.36 8.69 -23.94
N LEU A 34 1.15 9.16 -24.26
CA LEU A 34 0.36 10.08 -23.42
C LEU A 34 -0.46 9.38 -22.32
N MET A 35 -0.58 8.06 -22.32
CA MET A 35 -1.35 7.32 -21.31
C MET A 35 -0.55 6.92 -20.05
N ILE A 36 0.76 7.22 -19.98
CA ILE A 36 1.63 6.74 -18.90
C ILE A 36 1.84 7.79 -17.78
N ILE A 37 1.33 9.02 -17.92
CA ILE A 37 1.55 10.10 -16.92
C ILE A 37 0.55 10.03 -15.75
N GLY A 38 -0.36 9.05 -15.74
CA GLY A 38 -1.37 8.86 -14.68
C GLY A 38 -0.91 8.06 -13.45
N ALA A 39 0.40 7.80 -13.28
CA ALA A 39 0.90 7.11 -12.09
C ALA A 39 0.94 8.07 -10.88
N ALA A 40 -0.25 8.22 -10.28
CA ALA A 40 -0.50 8.40 -8.86
C ALA A 40 0.52 9.24 -8.07
N PHE A 41 0.26 10.55 -7.95
CA PHE A 41 0.53 11.23 -6.69
C PHE A 41 -0.49 10.72 -5.66
N VAL A 42 -0.24 9.54 -5.07
CA VAL A 42 -0.84 9.26 -3.75
C VAL A 42 -0.16 10.23 -2.81
N GLN A 43 -0.82 11.36 -2.60
CA GLN A 43 -0.48 12.27 -1.51
C GLN A 43 -0.52 11.39 -0.26
N ALA A 44 0.64 11.15 0.36
CA ALA A 44 0.71 10.44 1.62
C ALA A 44 -0.20 11.24 2.57
N ALA A 45 -1.41 10.75 2.80
CA ALA A 45 -2.28 11.29 3.82
C ALA A 45 -1.45 11.28 5.10
N ASP A 46 -1.46 12.38 5.85
CA ASP A 46 -0.77 12.45 7.13
C ASP A 46 -1.33 11.31 7.99
N VAL A 47 -0.51 10.25 8.15
CA VAL A 47 -0.96 9.02 8.78
C VAL A 47 -0.87 9.24 10.28
N ASP A 48 -2.04 9.38 10.91
CA ASP A 48 -2.15 9.62 12.35
C ASP A 48 -2.70 8.41 13.11
N MET A 49 -1.81 7.76 13.86
CA MET A 49 -2.15 6.68 14.78
C MET A 49 -2.67 7.13 16.14
N THR A 50 -2.67 8.44 16.45
CA THR A 50 -3.13 8.96 17.74
C THR A 50 -4.59 8.62 17.96
N GLY A 51 -4.92 7.92 19.05
CA GLY A 51 -6.30 7.57 19.39
C GLY A 51 -6.42 6.22 20.08
N THR A 52 -7.66 5.78 20.24
CA THR A 52 -7.98 4.47 20.82
C THR A 52 -8.27 3.47 19.70
N TRP A 53 -7.65 2.29 19.77
CA TRP A 53 -7.76 1.23 18.78
C TRP A 53 -8.30 -0.04 19.45
N ASN A 54 -9.39 -0.57 18.90
CA ASN A 54 -9.90 -1.88 19.28
C ASN A 54 -9.34 -2.90 18.30
N VAL A 55 -8.58 -3.87 18.81
CA VAL A 55 -7.87 -4.85 18.00
C VAL A 55 -8.48 -6.23 18.22
N SER A 56 -8.51 -7.04 17.17
CA SER A 56 -8.82 -8.47 17.20
C SER A 56 -7.60 -9.26 16.75
N VAL A 57 -7.17 -10.21 17.56
CA VAL A 57 -6.01 -11.07 17.34
C VAL A 57 -6.48 -12.50 17.08
N ASP A 58 -5.85 -13.16 16.12
CA ASP A 58 -5.96 -14.60 15.90
C ASP A 58 -4.57 -15.24 15.98
N SER A 59 -4.39 -16.17 16.91
CA SER A 59 -3.12 -16.87 17.14
C SER A 59 -3.34 -18.35 17.43
N PRO A 60 -2.31 -19.20 17.31
CA PRO A 60 -2.40 -20.61 17.68
C PRO A 60 -2.84 -20.85 19.14
N SER A 61 -2.56 -19.90 20.05
CA SER A 61 -2.95 -19.97 21.46
C SER A 61 -4.39 -19.50 21.72
N GLY A 62 -5.07 -18.98 20.69
CA GLY A 62 -6.45 -18.49 20.78
C GLY A 62 -6.62 -17.08 20.22
N LYS A 63 -7.87 -16.61 20.30
CA LYS A 63 -8.27 -15.25 19.88
C LYS A 63 -8.21 -14.28 21.06
N GLY A 64 -7.99 -13.00 20.79
CA GLY A 64 -7.98 -11.95 21.81
C GLY A 64 -8.48 -10.61 21.26
N THR A 65 -8.94 -9.73 22.14
CA THR A 65 -9.47 -8.40 21.76
C THR A 65 -8.83 -7.26 22.56
N PRO A 66 -7.51 -6.99 22.40
CA PRO A 66 -6.86 -5.93 23.15
C PRO A 66 -7.27 -4.53 22.66
N THR A 67 -7.09 -3.55 23.54
CA THR A 67 -7.22 -2.13 23.21
C THR A 67 -5.87 -1.45 23.32
N PHE A 68 -5.57 -0.56 22.38
CA PHE A 68 -4.44 0.36 22.47
C PHE A 68 -4.92 1.80 22.60
N VAL A 69 -4.26 2.59 23.44
CA VAL A 69 -4.39 4.06 23.43
C VAL A 69 -3.03 4.61 23.02
N LEU A 70 -2.95 5.21 21.82
CA LEU A 70 -1.70 5.64 21.21
C LEU A 70 -1.65 7.15 21.07
N GLU A 71 -0.45 7.70 21.18
CA GLU A 71 -0.07 9.06 20.79
C GLU A 71 1.07 8.98 19.78
N GLN A 72 0.96 9.75 18.71
CA GLN A 72 2.00 9.88 17.69
C GLN A 72 2.68 11.24 17.78
N LYS A 73 4.01 11.25 17.83
CA LYS A 73 4.80 12.48 17.78
C LYS A 73 6.11 12.23 17.04
N ASP A 74 6.38 13.03 16.00
CA ASP A 74 7.63 12.96 15.23
C ASP A 74 7.97 11.54 14.71
N GLY A 75 6.95 10.79 14.31
CA GLY A 75 7.08 9.39 13.84
C GLY A 75 7.25 8.34 14.95
N GLN A 76 7.27 8.76 16.21
CA GLN A 76 7.30 7.87 17.38
C GLN A 76 5.89 7.61 17.89
N LEU A 77 5.67 6.40 18.38
CA LEU A 77 4.41 5.98 19.01
C LEU A 77 4.66 5.70 20.48
N THR A 78 3.81 6.25 21.34
CA THR A 78 3.76 5.96 22.77
C THR A 78 2.32 5.65 23.16
N GLY A 79 2.12 4.92 24.26
CA GLY A 79 0.75 4.64 24.67
C GLY A 79 0.62 3.56 25.73
N THR A 80 -0.57 2.98 25.79
CA THR A 80 -0.90 1.84 26.65
C THR A 80 -1.54 0.71 25.87
N TYR A 81 -1.16 -0.51 26.22
CA TYR A 81 -1.83 -1.75 25.87
C TYR A 81 -2.73 -2.16 27.03
N LYS A 82 -3.92 -2.67 26.72
CA LYS A 82 -4.78 -3.36 27.68
C LYS A 82 -5.37 -4.62 27.04
N GLY A 83 -5.14 -5.78 27.65
CA GLY A 83 -5.67 -7.05 27.15
C GLY A 83 -5.31 -8.24 28.02
N ALA A 84 -5.16 -9.41 27.39
CA ALA A 84 -4.90 -10.67 28.08
C ALA A 84 -3.59 -10.69 28.89
N PHE A 85 -2.60 -9.88 28.48
CA PHE A 85 -1.33 -9.74 29.20
C PHE A 85 -1.34 -8.65 30.27
N GLY A 86 -2.53 -8.17 30.66
CA GLY A 86 -2.70 -7.06 31.60
C GLY A 86 -2.62 -5.69 30.92
N GLU A 87 -2.14 -4.70 31.67
CA GLU A 87 -1.89 -3.35 31.19
C GLU A 87 -0.39 -3.09 31.14
N SER A 88 0.09 -2.48 30.06
CA SER A 88 1.52 -2.20 29.88
C SER A 88 1.75 -0.97 29.02
N PRO A 89 2.79 -0.17 29.30
CA PRO A 89 3.17 0.93 28.43
C PRO A 89 3.71 0.37 27.10
N VAL A 90 3.33 1.04 26.01
CA VAL A 90 3.70 0.68 24.66
C VAL A 90 4.64 1.73 24.09
N LYS A 91 5.62 1.28 23.30
CA LYS A 91 6.51 2.12 22.51
C LYS A 91 6.60 1.61 21.09
N GLY A 92 6.83 2.51 20.14
CA GLY A 92 6.92 2.12 18.74
C GLY A 92 7.27 3.28 17.82
N SER A 93 7.08 3.05 16.54
CA SER A 93 7.27 4.04 15.49
C SER A 93 6.36 3.78 14.30
N ILE A 94 6.17 4.80 13.47
CA ILE A 94 5.48 4.74 12.20
C ILE A 94 6.31 5.42 11.11
N LYS A 95 6.35 4.79 9.92
CA LYS A 95 7.00 5.32 8.71
C LYS A 95 6.07 5.11 7.52
N GLY A 96 5.53 6.19 6.99
CA GLY A 96 4.47 6.09 5.98
C GLY A 96 3.23 5.43 6.58
N SER A 97 2.77 4.32 5.98
CA SER A 97 1.66 3.52 6.51
C SER A 97 2.11 2.33 7.37
N ASP A 98 3.41 2.05 7.45
CA ASP A 98 3.96 0.93 8.22
C ASP A 98 4.26 1.36 9.65
N PHE A 99 3.75 0.60 10.63
CA PHE A 99 4.01 0.83 12.03
C PHE A 99 4.49 -0.43 12.75
N GLU A 100 5.20 -0.21 13.85
CA GLU A 100 5.54 -1.24 14.81
C GLU A 100 5.39 -0.68 16.22
N ILE A 101 4.74 -1.45 17.09
CA ILE A 101 4.61 -1.15 18.51
C ILE A 101 4.97 -2.40 19.32
N SER A 102 5.60 -2.20 20.47
CA SER A 102 6.00 -3.27 21.38
C SER A 102 5.77 -2.90 22.84
N PHE A 103 5.58 -3.92 23.65
CA PHE A 103 5.53 -3.83 25.11
C PHE A 103 6.06 -5.13 25.71
N ASN A 104 6.54 -5.04 26.95
CA ASN A 104 6.90 -6.21 27.75
C ASN A 104 5.83 -6.43 28.82
N SER A 105 5.38 -7.67 28.97
CA SER A 105 4.58 -8.08 30.12
C SER A 105 5.15 -9.34 30.74
N SER A 106 5.51 -9.27 32.02
CA SER A 106 6.03 -10.40 32.80
C SER A 106 7.22 -11.12 32.14
N GLY A 107 8.11 -10.36 31.46
CA GLY A 107 9.28 -10.92 30.78
C GLY A 107 9.02 -11.44 29.37
N ILE A 108 7.81 -11.28 28.83
CA ILE A 108 7.46 -11.60 27.45
C ILE A 108 7.44 -10.29 26.66
N ASP A 109 8.29 -10.20 25.63
CA ASP A 109 8.22 -9.12 24.65
C ASP A 109 7.15 -9.45 23.60
N ILE A 110 6.17 -8.56 23.47
CA ILE A 110 5.11 -8.66 22.47
C ILE A 110 5.26 -7.51 21.47
N THR A 111 5.25 -7.84 20.18
CA THR A 111 5.40 -6.87 19.09
C THR A 111 4.23 -6.98 18.12
N TYR A 112 3.64 -5.84 17.77
CA TYR A 112 2.64 -5.71 16.70
C TYR A 112 3.26 -4.90 15.57
N SER A 113 3.40 -5.50 14.39
CA SER A 113 3.88 -4.83 13.18
C SER A 113 2.80 -4.91 12.11
N GLY A 114 2.47 -3.78 11.49
CA GLY A 114 1.34 -3.71 10.58
C GLY A 114 1.26 -2.45 9.76
N LYS A 115 0.13 -2.31 9.06
CA LYS A 115 -0.20 -1.15 8.26
C LYS A 115 -1.48 -0.48 8.74
N ILE A 116 -1.54 0.84 8.58
CA ILE A 116 -2.73 1.65 8.81
C ILE A 116 -3.31 2.13 7.47
N GLU A 117 -4.62 2.01 7.33
CA GLU A 117 -5.42 2.43 6.17
C GLU A 117 -6.65 3.17 6.68
N GLY A 118 -6.56 4.50 6.76
CA GLY A 118 -7.62 5.34 7.34
C GLY A 118 -7.83 5.04 8.82
N SER A 119 -9.02 4.57 9.17
CA SER A 119 -9.39 4.18 10.55
C SER A 119 -9.18 2.70 10.85
N LYS A 120 -8.46 1.96 9.99
CA LYS A 120 -8.23 0.52 10.13
C LYS A 120 -6.74 0.20 10.24
N ILE A 121 -6.42 -0.83 11.01
CA ILE A 121 -5.08 -1.41 11.09
C ILE A 121 -5.14 -2.91 10.84
N SER A 122 -4.08 -3.47 10.27
CA SER A 122 -3.90 -4.91 10.14
C SER A 122 -2.43 -5.29 10.12
N GLY A 123 -2.11 -6.51 10.53
CA GLY A 123 -0.72 -6.98 10.53
C GLY A 123 -0.53 -8.26 11.33
N ASN A 124 0.69 -8.42 11.84
CA ASN A 124 1.10 -9.58 12.61
C ASN A 124 1.45 -9.20 14.05
N ALA A 125 1.09 -10.07 14.98
CA ALA A 125 1.50 -10.00 16.37
C ALA A 125 2.50 -11.13 16.66
N ASP A 126 3.64 -10.79 17.22
CA ASP A 126 4.67 -11.71 17.69
C ASP A 126 4.60 -11.78 19.23
N PHE A 127 4.32 -12.96 19.77
CA PHE A 127 4.22 -13.22 21.20
C PHE A 127 5.48 -13.94 21.72
N GLY A 128 6.61 -13.78 21.02
CA GLY A 128 7.89 -14.40 21.38
C GLY A 128 7.82 -15.92 21.30
N SER A 129 8.16 -16.60 22.41
CA SER A 129 8.14 -18.06 22.47
C SER A 129 6.75 -18.69 22.31
N TYR A 130 5.68 -17.91 22.44
CA TYR A 130 4.30 -18.38 22.28
C TYR A 130 3.82 -18.38 20.83
N GLY A 131 4.65 -17.88 19.90
CA GLY A 131 4.39 -17.90 18.47
C GLY A 131 3.82 -16.59 17.93
N LYS A 132 3.32 -16.65 16.70
CA LYS A 132 2.84 -15.48 15.95
C LYS A 132 1.38 -15.63 15.58
N GLY A 133 0.68 -14.51 15.50
CA GLY A 133 -0.70 -14.40 15.05
C GLY A 133 -0.90 -13.25 14.08
N SER A 134 -2.09 -13.15 13.51
CA SER A 134 -2.53 -11.99 12.75
C SER A 134 -3.43 -11.11 13.61
N PHE A 135 -3.54 -9.83 13.25
CA PHE A 135 -4.50 -8.94 13.86
C PHE A 135 -5.16 -8.03 12.83
N THR A 136 -6.37 -7.58 13.18
CA THR A 136 -7.03 -6.43 12.58
C THR A 136 -7.45 -5.48 13.70
N GLY A 137 -7.71 -4.23 13.40
CA GLY A 137 -8.22 -3.28 14.37
C GLY A 137 -8.85 -2.06 13.73
N GLU A 138 -9.67 -1.38 14.52
CA GLU A 138 -10.37 -0.18 14.10
C GLU A 138 -10.21 0.92 15.16
N LYS A 139 -10.04 2.15 14.68
CA LYS A 139 -9.99 3.36 15.51
C LYS A 139 -11.40 3.63 16.05
N LYS A 140 -11.51 3.90 17.34
CA LYS A 140 -12.77 4.25 18.00
C LYS A 140 -13.26 5.65 17.60
#